data_AF-E5R246-F1
#
_entry.id   AF-E5R246-F1
#
_cell.length_a   1.000
_cell.length_b   1.000
_cell.length_c   1.000
_cell.angle_alpha   90.00
_cell.angle_beta   90.00
_cell.angle_gamma   90.00
#
_symmetry.space_group_name_H-M   'P 1'
#
loop_
_entity.id
_entity.type
_entity.pdbx_description
1 polymer ?
#
loop_
_entity_poly.entity_id
_entity_poly.type
_entity_poly.pdbx_seq_one_letter_code
_entity_poly.pdbx_strand_id
1 'polypeptide(L)'
;MVRILPSFSLGQLLKVQKGTYTIAKQLQETVWLAKNQDQQPVIVKSANHFRIENERDVLKRFQSRTPFLRPLVDEISEPSEPPTIVLKHLDDNLLDVAALKTPLRSQEVKYVAKGILEALKVLHEEGFVHTDIKPDNVFVNYKSKDNITDSDEDIRFTDVQLGDCGNTVPADSNYAKDCDMIGAPIWRSPEAQLQIGWGMPTDIWSFGAILITLIYGDNFFMFKPDVPADHNEYELRILRRQCLFFGPFPESYQEIADKESLAILMYIMSNISAAERKPFERISEREISKEDKIFLLKIMKLDPRDRPTAKQLLEDKWFNL
;
A
#
# COMPACT_ATOMS: atom_id res chain seq x y z
N MET A 1 -22.81 -8.06 19.28
CA MET A 1 -23.56 -6.80 19.11
C MET A 1 -23.75 -6.62 17.61
N VAL A 2 -24.99 -6.55 17.12
CA VAL A 2 -25.26 -6.36 15.68
C VAL A 2 -24.69 -5.00 15.29
N ARG A 3 -23.63 -4.97 14.47
CA ARG A 3 -23.08 -3.72 13.92
C ARG A 3 -24.15 -3.15 12.99
N ILE A 4 -24.92 -2.19 13.47
CA ILE A 4 -25.77 -1.36 12.61
C ILE A 4 -24.81 -0.48 11.83
N LEU A 5 -24.53 -0.87 10.59
CA LEU A 5 -23.78 -0.03 9.66
C LEU A 5 -24.67 1.14 9.24
N PRO A 6 -24.13 2.36 9.13
CA PRO A 6 -24.85 3.45 8.48
C PRO A 6 -25.20 3.04 7.06
N SER A 7 -26.49 2.88 6.77
CA SER A 7 -26.96 2.75 5.40
C SER A 7 -27.41 4.12 4.90
N PHE A 8 -26.55 4.79 4.12
CA PHE A 8 -27.00 5.95 3.37
C PHE A 8 -27.89 5.56 2.20
N SER A 9 -28.94 6.33 1.94
CA SER A 9 -29.81 6.14 0.78
C SER A 9 -29.26 6.89 -0.43
N LEU A 10 -29.48 6.37 -1.65
CA LEU A 10 -29.15 7.09 -2.88
C LEU A 10 -29.98 8.38 -2.96
N GLY A 11 -29.33 9.50 -3.32
CA GLY A 11 -29.93 10.83 -3.32
C GLY A 11 -30.01 11.49 -1.94
N GLN A 12 -29.59 10.80 -0.86
CA GLN A 12 -29.56 11.40 0.47
C GLN A 12 -28.61 12.60 0.50
N LEU A 13 -29.09 13.71 1.07
CA LEU A 13 -28.26 14.87 1.39
C LEU A 13 -27.56 14.64 2.73
N LEU A 14 -26.24 14.63 2.70
CA LEU A 14 -25.35 14.58 3.85
C LEU A 14 -24.85 15.98 4.13
N LYS A 15 -25.25 16.56 5.27
CA LYS A 15 -24.69 17.81 5.78
C LYS A 15 -23.46 17.48 6.62
N VAL A 16 -22.34 18.09 6.27
CA VAL A 16 -21.05 17.96 6.97
C VAL A 16 -20.56 19.38 7.34
N GLN A 17 -19.35 19.53 7.89
CA GLN A 17 -18.88 20.82 8.41
C GLN A 17 -18.82 21.94 7.37
N LYS A 18 -18.21 21.71 6.20
CA LYS A 18 -18.00 22.78 5.20
C LYS A 18 -19.05 22.80 4.10
N GLY A 19 -19.86 21.75 3.95
CA GLY A 19 -20.78 21.64 2.81
C GLY A 19 -21.92 20.64 2.96
N THR A 20 -22.64 20.46 1.86
CA THR A 20 -23.66 19.42 1.69
C THR A 20 -23.30 18.55 0.50
N TYR A 21 -23.42 17.24 0.69
CA TYR A 21 -23.04 16.24 -0.30
C TYR A 21 -24.22 15.33 -0.60
N THR A 22 -24.43 15.00 -1.87
CA THR A 22 -25.50 14.09 -2.29
C THR A 22 -24.93 12.72 -2.56
N ILE A 23 -25.39 11.69 -1.84
CA ILE A 23 -24.96 10.30 -2.02
C ILE A 23 -25.40 9.83 -3.41
N ALA A 24 -24.45 9.40 -4.24
CA ALA A 24 -24.69 9.04 -5.63
C ALA A 24 -24.66 7.52 -5.87
N LYS A 25 -23.73 6.81 -5.23
CA LYS A 25 -23.57 5.36 -5.39
C LYS A 25 -22.85 4.76 -4.17
N GLN A 26 -23.24 3.56 -3.74
CA GLN A 26 -22.44 2.78 -2.80
C GLN A 26 -21.35 2.02 -3.57
N LEU A 27 -20.09 2.19 -3.16
CA LEU A 27 -18.93 1.52 -3.78
C LEU A 27 -18.54 0.27 -3.00
N GLN A 28 -18.55 0.37 -1.67
CA GLN A 28 -18.29 -0.73 -0.73
C GLN A 28 -19.20 -0.56 0.50
N GLU A 29 -19.16 -1.52 1.42
CA GLU A 29 -20.01 -1.56 2.63
C GLU A 29 -19.99 -0.23 3.41
N THR A 30 -18.83 0.40 3.55
CA THR A 30 -18.61 1.64 4.32
C THR A 30 -18.13 2.82 3.46
N VAL A 31 -18.24 2.71 2.13
CA VAL A 31 -17.68 3.68 1.17
C VAL A 31 -18.71 4.04 0.10
N TRP A 32 -18.97 5.33 -0.05
CA TRP A 32 -19.93 5.87 -1.01
C TRP A 32 -19.30 6.93 -1.91
N LEU A 33 -19.66 6.92 -3.18
CA LEU A 33 -19.48 8.05 -4.08
C LEU A 33 -20.58 9.07 -3.78
N ALA A 34 -20.18 10.32 -3.58
CA ALA A 34 -21.10 11.44 -3.43
C ALA A 34 -20.68 12.61 -4.34
N LYS A 35 -21.54 13.61 -4.46
CA LYS A 35 -21.25 14.85 -5.19
C LYS A 35 -21.38 16.05 -4.27
N ASN A 36 -20.47 17.01 -4.39
CA ASN A 36 -20.62 18.31 -3.73
C ASN A 36 -21.65 19.20 -4.47
N GLN A 37 -21.82 20.44 -4.01
CA GLN A 37 -22.76 21.40 -4.61
C GLN A 37 -22.43 21.71 -6.08
N ASP A 38 -21.15 21.73 -6.44
CA ASP A 38 -20.63 21.96 -7.80
C ASP A 38 -20.64 20.70 -8.69
N GLN A 39 -21.36 19.65 -8.27
CA GLN A 39 -21.43 18.34 -8.94
C GLN A 39 -20.09 17.60 -9.06
N GLN A 40 -19.05 18.04 -8.35
CA GLN A 40 -17.75 17.37 -8.31
C GLN A 40 -17.81 16.11 -7.44
N PRO A 41 -17.23 14.99 -7.89
CA PRO A 41 -17.26 13.74 -7.15
C PRO A 41 -16.37 13.81 -5.91
N VAL A 42 -16.82 13.15 -4.83
CA VAL A 42 -16.07 12.91 -3.60
C VAL A 42 -16.36 11.51 -3.08
N ILE A 43 -15.51 11.02 -2.18
CA ILE A 43 -15.75 9.76 -1.46
C ILE A 43 -16.18 10.06 -0.04
N VAL A 44 -17.29 9.48 0.39
CA VAL A 44 -17.75 9.47 1.78
C VAL A 44 -17.40 8.12 2.37
N LYS A 45 -16.65 8.10 3.48
CA LYS A 45 -16.46 6.90 4.31
C LYS A 45 -17.22 7.09 5.62
N SER A 46 -18.00 6.09 6.04
CA SER A 46 -18.79 6.15 7.26
C SER A 46 -18.95 4.77 7.88
N ALA A 47 -18.53 4.64 9.14
CA ALA A 47 -18.67 3.40 9.89
C ALA A 47 -18.53 3.66 11.39
N ASN A 48 -19.22 2.88 12.22
CA ASN A 48 -18.97 2.80 13.66
C ASN A 48 -17.67 2.02 13.94
N HIS A 49 -16.53 2.59 13.52
CA HIS A 49 -15.22 1.96 13.64
C HIS A 49 -14.13 3.01 13.85
N PHE A 50 -13.22 2.77 14.80
CA PHE A 50 -12.08 3.65 15.13
C PHE A 50 -11.19 4.01 13.94
N ARG A 51 -11.24 3.20 12.86
CA ARG A 51 -10.42 3.39 11.66
C ARG A 51 -10.80 4.66 10.92
N ILE A 52 -12.07 5.07 10.95
CA ILE A 52 -12.53 6.30 10.29
C ILE A 52 -11.99 7.53 11.02
N GLU A 53 -12.02 7.52 12.35
CA GLU A 53 -11.47 8.59 13.20
C GLU A 53 -9.94 8.63 13.09
N ASN A 54 -9.28 7.47 13.10
CA ASN A 54 -7.84 7.39 12.92
C ASN A 54 -7.40 7.92 11.54
N GLU A 55 -8.09 7.54 10.46
CA GLU A 55 -7.81 8.07 9.11
C GLU A 55 -7.97 9.60 9.07
N ARG A 56 -9.03 10.13 9.67
CA ARG A 56 -9.26 11.58 9.81
C ARG A 56 -8.09 12.28 10.50
N ASP A 57 -7.67 11.75 11.65
CA ASP A 57 -6.67 12.40 12.52
C ASP A 57 -5.27 12.34 11.90
N VAL A 58 -4.92 11.20 11.29
CA VAL A 58 -3.69 11.05 10.50
C VAL A 58 -3.70 12.03 9.33
N LEU A 59 -4.77 12.07 8.52
CA LEU A 59 -4.83 12.98 7.38
C LEU A 59 -4.77 14.45 7.81
N LYS A 60 -5.48 14.86 8.86
CA LYS A 60 -5.38 16.23 9.43
C LYS A 60 -3.94 16.58 9.82
N ARG A 61 -3.20 15.64 10.39
CA ARG A 61 -1.81 15.85 10.82
C ARG A 61 -0.84 15.98 9.65
N PHE A 62 -1.02 15.20 8.58
CA PHE A 62 0.02 14.99 7.57
C PHE A 62 -0.28 15.55 6.18
N GLN A 63 -1.54 15.69 5.78
CA GLN A 63 -1.89 16.01 4.39
C GLN A 63 -1.37 17.38 3.92
N SER A 64 -1.13 18.34 4.83
CA SER A 64 -0.57 19.64 4.47
C SER A 64 0.94 19.60 4.17
N ARG A 65 1.63 18.52 4.54
CA ARG A 65 3.08 18.35 4.34
C ARG A 65 3.43 17.71 2.99
N THR A 66 2.46 17.09 2.32
CA THR A 66 2.68 16.42 1.04
C THR A 66 1.40 16.33 0.22
N PRO A 67 1.42 16.60 -1.09
CA PRO A 67 0.26 16.40 -1.96
C PRO A 67 0.00 14.92 -2.25
N PHE A 68 0.91 14.02 -1.87
CA PHE A 68 0.87 12.60 -2.18
C PHE A 68 0.07 11.76 -1.16
N LEU A 69 -0.55 12.38 -0.16
CA LEU A 69 -1.59 11.75 0.66
C LEU A 69 -2.97 12.12 0.11
N ARG A 70 -3.91 11.15 0.13
CA ARG A 70 -5.28 11.36 -0.32
C ARG A 70 -5.97 12.41 0.57
N PRO A 71 -6.40 13.56 0.03
CA PRO A 71 -6.90 14.64 0.86
C PRO A 71 -8.21 14.31 1.58
N LEU A 72 -8.25 14.63 2.87
CA LEU A 72 -9.47 14.86 3.65
C LEU A 72 -10.04 16.23 3.28
N VAL A 73 -11.18 16.23 2.61
CA VAL A 73 -11.87 17.42 2.12
C VAL A 73 -12.76 18.00 3.21
N ASP A 74 -13.52 17.14 3.89
CA ASP A 74 -14.53 17.52 4.87
C ASP A 74 -14.81 16.39 5.86
N GLU A 75 -15.59 16.67 6.90
CA GLU A 75 -15.98 15.72 7.95
C GLU A 75 -17.29 16.16 8.61
N ILE A 76 -18.03 15.26 9.27
CA ILE A 76 -19.21 15.67 10.04
C ILE A 76 -18.78 16.37 11.35
N SER A 77 -19.54 17.37 11.79
CA SER A 77 -19.38 18.03 13.11
C SER A 77 -19.61 17.03 14.25
N GLU A 78 -18.72 17.00 15.25
CA GLU A 78 -18.87 16.12 16.41
C GLU A 78 -20.02 16.53 17.35
N PRO A 79 -20.67 15.55 18.02
CA PRO A 79 -20.52 14.11 17.84
C PRO A 79 -21.41 13.61 16.69
N SER A 80 -20.81 12.94 15.71
CA SER A 80 -21.56 12.19 14.69
C SER A 80 -21.42 10.70 14.96
N GLU A 81 -22.51 10.03 15.33
CA GLU A 81 -22.60 8.59 15.27
C GLU A 81 -23.36 8.18 14.00
N PRO A 82 -22.73 7.48 13.05
CA PRO A 82 -21.34 7.04 13.01
C PRO A 82 -20.33 8.13 12.55
N PRO A 83 -19.03 7.97 12.90
CA PRO A 83 -17.95 8.75 12.31
C PRO A 83 -18.01 8.74 10.78
N THR A 84 -17.89 9.93 10.19
CA THR A 84 -18.00 10.11 8.74
C THR A 84 -17.02 11.15 8.24
N ILE A 85 -16.25 10.77 7.21
CA ILE A 85 -15.27 11.64 6.54
C ILE A 85 -15.54 11.73 5.05
N VAL A 86 -15.13 12.86 4.46
CA VAL A 86 -15.21 13.12 3.03
C VAL A 86 -13.80 13.26 2.47
N LEU A 87 -13.44 12.38 1.55
CA LEU A 87 -12.14 12.30 0.89
C LEU A 87 -12.24 12.75 -0.57
N LYS A 88 -11.15 13.27 -1.12
CA LYS A 88 -11.05 13.58 -2.56
C LYS A 88 -11.34 12.32 -3.38
N HIS A 89 -12.15 12.44 -4.43
CA HIS A 89 -12.30 11.40 -5.44
C HIS A 89 -11.07 11.38 -6.35
N LEU A 90 -10.60 10.18 -6.69
CA LEU A 90 -9.60 9.95 -7.71
C LEU A 90 -10.16 8.94 -8.72
N ASP A 91 -9.73 9.05 -9.97
CA ASP A 91 -10.29 8.29 -11.09
C ASP A 91 -10.14 6.78 -10.91
N ASP A 92 -9.01 6.33 -10.38
CA ASP A 92 -8.66 4.91 -10.31
C ASP A 92 -7.71 4.57 -9.15
N ASN A 93 -7.43 3.27 -8.95
CA ASN A 93 -6.39 2.77 -8.06
C ASN A 93 -5.38 1.90 -8.82
N LEU A 94 -4.19 1.67 -8.23
CA LEU A 94 -3.15 0.93 -8.93
C LEU A 94 -3.43 -0.55 -9.13
N LEU A 95 -4.35 -1.16 -8.37
CA LEU A 95 -4.74 -2.55 -8.61
C LEU A 95 -5.44 -2.68 -9.97
N ASP A 96 -6.40 -1.80 -10.22
CA ASP A 96 -7.14 -1.74 -11.48
C ASP A 96 -6.22 -1.32 -12.64
N VAL A 97 -5.30 -0.37 -12.41
CA VAL A 97 -4.26 0.00 -13.39
C VAL A 97 -3.36 -1.19 -13.75
N ALA A 98 -2.91 -1.98 -12.75
CA ALA A 98 -2.06 -3.14 -12.97
C ALA A 98 -2.79 -4.30 -13.68
N ALA A 99 -4.13 -4.31 -13.65
CA ALA A 99 -4.97 -5.26 -14.36
C ALA A 99 -5.17 -4.90 -15.85
N LEU A 100 -4.80 -3.68 -16.27
CA LEU A 100 -4.91 -3.27 -17.66
C LEU A 100 -3.93 -4.06 -18.55
N LYS A 101 -4.37 -4.36 -19.78
CA LYS A 101 -3.51 -5.00 -20.78
C LYS A 101 -2.34 -4.13 -21.26
N THR A 102 -2.38 -2.83 -20.97
CA THR A 102 -1.33 -1.88 -21.32
C THR A 102 -0.47 -1.63 -20.08
N PRO A 103 0.75 -2.19 -20.02
CA PRO A 103 1.63 -2.02 -18.87
C PRO A 103 2.00 -0.56 -18.62
N LEU A 104 2.51 -0.28 -17.43
CA LEU A 104 3.10 1.02 -17.13
C LEU A 104 4.47 1.16 -17.80
N ARG A 105 4.71 2.31 -18.42
CA ARG A 105 6.05 2.66 -18.89
C ARG A 105 6.95 2.94 -17.68
N SER A 106 8.27 2.76 -17.84
CA SER A 106 9.23 2.98 -16.76
C SER A 106 9.08 4.36 -16.10
N GLN A 107 8.87 5.41 -16.88
CA GLN A 107 8.67 6.77 -16.36
C GLN A 107 7.38 6.90 -15.53
N GLU A 108 6.32 6.17 -15.87
CA GLU A 108 5.08 6.14 -15.10
C GLU A 108 5.26 5.36 -13.79
N VAL A 109 5.98 4.24 -13.82
CA VAL A 109 6.36 3.49 -12.62
C VAL A 109 7.19 4.38 -11.68
N LYS A 110 8.17 5.13 -12.19
CA LYS A 110 8.96 6.09 -11.43
C LYS A 110 8.11 7.22 -10.85
N TYR A 111 7.19 7.78 -11.63
CA TYR A 111 6.27 8.82 -11.15
C TYR A 111 5.42 8.34 -9.97
N VAL A 112 4.84 7.14 -10.11
CA VAL A 112 4.07 6.48 -9.04
C VAL A 112 4.95 6.19 -7.83
N ALA A 113 6.14 5.62 -8.05
CA ALA A 113 7.08 5.27 -7.00
C ALA A 113 7.45 6.49 -6.15
N LYS A 114 7.74 7.62 -6.81
CA LYS A 114 8.05 8.89 -6.15
C LYS A 114 6.88 9.36 -5.29
N GLY A 115 5.66 9.29 -5.79
CA GLY A 115 4.48 9.67 -5.03
C GLY A 115 4.30 8.86 -3.76
N ILE A 116 4.42 7.52 -3.85
CA ILE A 116 4.32 6.65 -2.67
C ILE A 116 5.43 6.96 -1.66
N LEU A 117 6.68 7.11 -2.11
CA LEU A 117 7.80 7.38 -1.22
C LEU A 117 7.73 8.76 -0.55
N GLU A 118 7.24 9.81 -1.23
CA GLU A 118 7.05 11.13 -0.62
C GLU A 118 5.94 11.11 0.45
N ALA A 119 4.88 10.32 0.24
CA ALA A 119 3.86 10.11 1.26
C ALA A 119 4.42 9.35 2.48
N LEU A 120 5.15 8.25 2.24
CA LEU A 120 5.78 7.46 3.29
C LEU A 120 6.83 8.25 4.07
N LYS A 121 7.66 9.05 3.39
CA LYS A 121 8.66 9.92 4.03
C LYS A 121 8.03 10.82 5.08
N VAL A 122 6.92 11.50 4.76
CA VAL A 122 6.24 12.40 5.69
C VAL A 122 5.71 11.66 6.93
N LEU A 123 5.18 10.44 6.75
CA LEU A 123 4.74 9.60 7.86
C LEU A 123 5.92 9.12 8.71
N HIS A 124 6.95 8.58 8.06
CA HIS A 124 8.12 7.96 8.67
C HIS A 124 8.98 8.98 9.43
N GLU A 125 9.10 10.22 8.94
CA GLU A 125 9.81 11.31 9.64
C GLU A 125 9.21 11.64 11.00
N GLU A 126 7.91 11.37 11.22
CA GLU A 126 7.23 11.53 12.50
C GLU A 126 7.03 10.19 13.25
N GLY A 127 7.69 9.12 12.77
CA GLY A 127 7.63 7.80 13.39
C GLY A 127 6.29 7.08 13.20
N PHE A 128 5.51 7.38 12.17
CA PHE A 128 4.30 6.64 11.83
C PHE A 128 4.58 5.54 10.80
N VAL A 129 3.83 4.44 10.89
CA VAL A 129 3.84 3.32 9.95
C VAL A 129 2.47 3.25 9.30
N HIS A 130 2.41 3.19 7.96
CA HIS A 130 1.12 3.12 7.25
C HIS A 130 0.41 1.80 7.49
N THR A 131 1.17 0.69 7.48
CA THR A 131 0.79 -0.71 7.77
C THR A 131 -0.06 -1.42 6.71
N ASP A 132 -0.65 -0.72 5.75
CA ASP A 132 -1.47 -1.32 4.69
C ASP A 132 -1.15 -0.76 3.29
N ILE A 133 0.14 -0.75 2.93
CA ILE A 133 0.61 -0.36 1.60
C ILE A 133 0.31 -1.48 0.61
N LYS A 134 -0.58 -1.20 -0.35
CA LYS A 134 -0.98 -2.11 -1.44
C LYS A 134 -1.53 -1.30 -2.63
N PRO A 135 -1.63 -1.89 -3.83
CA PRO A 135 -2.06 -1.14 -5.02
C PRO A 135 -3.45 -0.51 -4.88
N ASP A 136 -4.39 -1.17 -4.19
CA ASP A 136 -5.76 -0.70 -3.94
C ASP A 136 -5.81 0.64 -3.17
N ASN A 137 -4.76 0.92 -2.39
CA ASN A 137 -4.65 2.10 -1.54
C ASN A 137 -3.83 3.23 -2.18
N VAL A 138 -3.35 3.05 -3.41
CA VAL A 138 -2.67 4.09 -4.19
C VAL A 138 -3.57 4.51 -5.33
N PHE A 139 -4.03 5.75 -5.28
CA PHE A 139 -5.02 6.29 -6.20
C PHE A 139 -4.38 7.21 -7.23
N VAL A 140 -4.96 7.28 -8.42
CA VAL A 140 -4.45 8.09 -9.53
C VAL A 140 -5.56 8.87 -10.23
N ASN A 141 -5.19 10.01 -10.82
CA ASN A 141 -6.02 10.73 -11.79
C ASN A 141 -5.36 10.66 -13.17
N TYR A 142 -6.15 10.56 -14.22
CA TYR A 142 -5.65 10.56 -15.58
C TYR A 142 -5.55 11.97 -16.14
N LYS A 143 -4.60 12.20 -17.05
CA LYS A 143 -4.65 13.35 -17.95
C LYS A 143 -5.89 13.22 -18.84
N SER A 144 -6.51 14.36 -19.18
CA SER A 144 -7.52 14.39 -20.22
C SER A 144 -6.93 13.81 -21.51
N LYS A 145 -7.72 13.06 -22.28
CA LYS A 145 -7.28 12.48 -23.57
C LYS A 145 -6.74 13.55 -24.52
N ASP A 146 -7.25 14.77 -24.45
CA ASP A 146 -6.80 15.90 -25.27
C ASP A 146 -5.40 16.41 -24.87
N ASN A 147 -4.91 16.03 -23.69
CA ASN A 147 -3.62 16.41 -23.11
C ASN A 147 -2.60 15.25 -23.09
N ILE A 148 -2.92 14.12 -23.72
CA ILE A 148 -1.99 13.00 -23.89
C ILE A 148 -1.43 13.09 -25.31
N THR A 149 -0.13 13.33 -25.39
CA THR A 149 0.66 13.14 -26.61
C THR A 149 1.12 11.69 -26.67
N ASP A 150 1.18 11.09 -27.86
CA ASP A 150 1.74 9.74 -28.08
C ASP A 150 3.27 9.67 -27.86
N SER A 151 3.84 10.58 -27.06
CA SER A 151 5.26 10.57 -26.73
C SER A 151 5.56 9.64 -25.55
N ASP A 152 6.70 8.95 -25.63
CA ASP A 152 7.15 8.01 -24.58
C ASP A 152 7.44 8.69 -23.23
N GLU A 153 7.57 10.02 -23.21
CA GLU A 153 7.81 10.82 -22.01
C GLU A 153 6.50 11.24 -21.30
N ASP A 154 5.36 11.11 -21.96
CA ASP A 154 4.11 11.67 -21.46
C ASP A 154 3.43 10.79 -20.41
N ILE A 155 3.73 11.01 -19.13
CA ILE A 155 3.10 10.29 -18.02
C ILE A 155 1.57 10.46 -18.07
N ARG A 156 0.81 9.35 -18.12
CA ARG A 156 -0.66 9.39 -18.24
C ARG A 156 -1.38 9.93 -17.00
N PHE A 157 -0.70 10.03 -15.87
CA PHE A 157 -1.27 10.47 -14.60
C PHE A 157 -1.00 11.95 -14.32
N THR A 158 -1.99 12.62 -13.76
CA THR A 158 -1.84 13.98 -13.20
C THR A 158 -1.51 13.92 -11.70
N ASP A 159 -2.18 13.05 -10.97
CA ASP A 159 -2.03 12.87 -9.53
C ASP A 159 -1.70 11.40 -9.20
N VAL A 160 -0.91 11.19 -8.15
CA VAL A 160 -0.74 9.90 -7.45
C VAL A 160 -0.89 10.19 -5.96
N GLN A 161 -1.79 9.50 -5.26
CA GLN A 161 -2.09 9.78 -3.85
C GLN A 161 -2.27 8.48 -3.07
N LEU A 162 -1.46 8.29 -2.02
CA LEU A 162 -1.62 7.21 -1.05
C LEU A 162 -2.77 7.53 -0.10
N GLY A 163 -3.71 6.60 0.07
CA GLY A 163 -4.84 6.75 0.99
C GLY A 163 -4.99 5.56 1.93
N ASP A 164 -6.15 5.51 2.61
CA ASP A 164 -6.50 4.46 3.58
C ASP A 164 -5.61 4.42 4.83
N CYS A 165 -5.43 5.58 5.45
CA CYS A 165 -4.65 5.73 6.67
C CYS A 165 -5.35 5.21 7.94
N GLY A 166 -6.44 4.46 7.81
CA GLY A 166 -7.24 3.99 8.95
C GLY A 166 -6.48 3.05 9.88
N ASN A 167 -5.46 2.34 9.38
CA ASN A 167 -4.57 1.48 10.17
C ASN A 167 -3.21 2.12 10.48
N THR A 168 -2.98 3.36 10.06
CA THR A 168 -1.70 4.04 10.28
C THR A 168 -1.51 4.34 11.76
N VAL A 169 -0.38 3.95 12.33
CA VAL A 169 -0.10 4.05 13.76
C VAL A 169 1.33 4.52 14.04
N PRO A 170 1.60 5.13 15.20
CA PRO A 170 2.97 5.34 15.66
C PRO A 170 3.74 4.01 15.76
N ALA A 171 5.02 4.03 15.41
CA ALA A 171 5.90 2.85 15.49
C ALA A 171 6.15 2.39 16.94
N ASP A 172 5.86 3.22 17.94
CA ASP A 172 5.92 2.90 19.37
C ASP A 172 4.54 2.58 19.98
N SER A 173 3.50 2.45 19.15
CA SER A 173 2.16 2.07 19.59
C SER A 173 2.11 0.64 20.14
N ASN A 174 1.06 0.33 20.90
CA ASN A 174 0.84 -1.04 21.38
C ASN A 174 0.67 -2.03 20.22
N TYR A 175 0.00 -1.64 19.12
CA TYR A 175 -0.11 -2.46 17.92
C TYR A 175 1.25 -2.93 17.39
N ALA A 176 2.24 -2.02 17.34
CA ALA A 176 3.59 -2.36 16.90
C ALA A 176 4.35 -3.20 17.93
N LYS A 177 4.21 -2.89 19.23
CA LYS A 177 4.86 -3.62 20.34
C LYS A 177 4.32 -5.04 20.52
N ASP A 178 3.02 -5.21 20.34
CA ASP A 178 2.30 -6.49 20.47
C ASP A 178 2.41 -7.33 19.18
N CYS A 179 3.09 -6.80 18.15
CA CYS A 179 3.34 -7.47 16.88
C CYS A 179 2.05 -7.88 16.15
N ASP A 180 1.03 -7.02 16.22
CA ASP A 180 -0.27 -7.27 15.61
C ASP A 180 -0.14 -7.56 14.12
N MET A 181 -0.98 -8.46 13.62
CA MET A 181 -1.02 -8.79 12.20
C MET A 181 -1.55 -7.58 11.39
N ILE A 182 -0.71 -7.04 10.50
CA ILE A 182 -1.02 -5.84 9.72
C ILE A 182 -1.06 -6.09 8.22
N GLY A 183 -1.75 -5.23 7.47
CA GLY A 183 -1.75 -5.23 6.01
C GLY A 183 -2.33 -6.49 5.36
N ALA A 184 -2.42 -6.48 4.04
CA ALA A 184 -2.85 -7.64 3.28
C ALA A 184 -1.69 -8.64 3.04
N PRO A 185 -1.90 -9.96 3.25
CA PRO A 185 -0.82 -10.96 3.31
C PRO A 185 0.21 -10.94 2.18
N ILE A 186 -0.24 -10.84 0.92
CA ILE A 186 0.66 -10.92 -0.24
C ILE A 186 1.58 -9.69 -0.39
N TRP A 187 1.30 -8.61 0.33
CA TRP A 187 2.08 -7.38 0.36
C TRP A 187 2.91 -7.25 1.64
N ARG A 188 2.68 -8.14 2.62
CA ARG A 188 3.26 -8.07 3.95
C ARG A 188 4.75 -8.41 3.95
N SER A 189 5.51 -7.73 4.79
CA SER A 189 6.92 -8.01 5.04
C SER A 189 7.12 -9.34 5.78
N PRO A 190 8.29 -9.99 5.67
CA PRO A 190 8.54 -11.24 6.37
C PRO A 190 8.43 -11.11 7.90
N GLU A 191 8.89 -10.00 8.48
CA GLU A 191 8.83 -9.78 9.92
C GLU A 191 7.40 -9.56 10.45
N ALA A 192 6.54 -8.89 9.68
CA ALA A 192 5.12 -8.76 10.03
C ALA A 192 4.35 -10.07 9.79
N GLN A 193 4.76 -10.86 8.80
CA GLN A 193 4.23 -12.18 8.51
C GLN A 193 4.54 -13.23 9.59
N LEU A 194 5.71 -13.10 10.22
CA LEU A 194 6.13 -13.91 11.37
C LEU A 194 5.70 -13.33 12.73
N GLN A 195 5.16 -12.11 12.76
CA GLN A 195 4.80 -11.39 13.99
C GLN A 195 5.97 -11.24 14.99
N ILE A 196 7.18 -11.00 14.47
CA ILE A 196 8.42 -10.86 15.26
C ILE A 196 8.82 -9.39 15.50
N GLY A 197 7.86 -8.49 15.43
CA GLY A 197 8.06 -7.05 15.50
C GLY A 197 8.23 -6.41 14.13
N TRP A 198 7.52 -5.30 13.93
CA TRP A 198 7.55 -4.54 12.69
C TRP A 198 7.60 -3.04 12.97
N GLY A 199 8.00 -2.26 11.96
CA GLY A 199 8.09 -0.80 12.02
C GLY A 199 8.08 -0.22 10.62
N MET A 200 8.56 1.02 10.45
CA MET A 200 8.60 1.72 9.15
C MET A 200 9.18 0.89 7.98
N PRO A 201 10.21 0.02 8.16
CA PRO A 201 10.70 -0.85 7.08
C PRO A 201 9.66 -1.80 6.48
N THR A 202 8.55 -2.08 7.18
CA THR A 202 7.46 -2.91 6.64
C THR A 202 6.79 -2.24 5.45
N ASP A 203 6.56 -0.93 5.51
CA ASP A 203 5.97 -0.17 4.41
C ASP A 203 6.91 -0.15 3.19
N ILE A 204 8.23 -0.15 3.43
CA ILE A 204 9.25 -0.19 2.38
C ILE A 204 9.24 -1.52 1.63
N TRP A 205 9.04 -2.64 2.34
CA TRP A 205 8.86 -3.94 1.69
C TRP A 205 7.60 -3.96 0.83
N SER A 206 6.47 -3.53 1.39
CA SER A 206 5.19 -3.50 0.69
C SER A 206 5.25 -2.58 -0.55
N PHE A 207 5.97 -1.45 -0.46
CA PHE A 207 6.29 -0.59 -1.60
C PHE A 207 7.06 -1.34 -2.70
N GLY A 208 8.11 -2.09 -2.33
CA GLY A 208 8.85 -2.90 -3.30
C GLY A 208 8.00 -3.97 -3.98
N ALA A 209 7.08 -4.59 -3.23
CA ALA A 209 6.11 -5.54 -3.78
C ALA A 209 5.16 -4.87 -4.79
N ILE A 210 4.66 -3.65 -4.51
CA ILE A 210 3.89 -2.87 -5.48
C ILE A 210 4.70 -2.61 -6.75
N LEU A 211 5.95 -2.14 -6.63
CA LEU A 211 6.78 -1.83 -7.80
C LEU A 211 6.99 -3.05 -8.70
N ILE A 212 7.21 -4.22 -8.12
CA ILE A 212 7.29 -5.48 -8.88
C ILE A 212 5.99 -5.71 -9.66
N THR A 213 4.82 -5.58 -9.01
CA THR A 213 3.54 -5.72 -9.70
C THR A 213 3.35 -4.72 -10.84
N LEU A 214 3.75 -3.46 -10.66
CA LEU A 214 3.63 -2.43 -11.70
C LEU A 214 4.56 -2.66 -12.89
N ILE A 215 5.78 -3.16 -12.65
CA ILE A 215 6.78 -3.45 -13.70
C ILE A 215 6.33 -4.63 -14.56
N TYR A 216 5.83 -5.70 -13.92
CA TYR A 216 5.38 -6.89 -14.65
C TYR A 216 4.00 -6.71 -15.27
N GLY A 217 3.09 -5.95 -14.64
CA GLY A 217 1.72 -5.75 -15.10
C GLY A 217 0.88 -7.04 -15.06
N ASP A 218 -0.27 -7.03 -15.76
CA ASP A 218 -1.16 -8.18 -15.97
C ASP A 218 -1.50 -8.97 -14.69
N ASN A 219 -1.81 -8.25 -13.60
CA ASN A 219 -2.12 -8.84 -12.29
C ASN A 219 -1.01 -9.76 -11.73
N PHE A 220 0.26 -9.46 -12.02
CA PHE A 220 1.37 -10.21 -11.48
C PHE A 220 1.58 -9.93 -9.98
N PHE A 221 1.19 -10.89 -9.15
CA PHE A 221 1.38 -10.85 -7.69
C PHE A 221 2.47 -11.83 -7.27
N MET A 222 3.72 -11.35 -7.15
CA MET A 222 4.89 -12.21 -6.94
C MET A 222 4.75 -13.17 -5.75
N PHE A 223 4.16 -12.72 -4.63
CA PHE A 223 4.05 -13.53 -3.40
C PHE A 223 2.70 -14.21 -3.22
N LYS A 224 1.76 -14.06 -4.17
CA LYS A 224 0.48 -14.78 -4.09
C LYS A 224 0.71 -16.29 -4.17
N PRO A 225 0.25 -17.07 -3.18
CA PRO A 225 0.43 -18.51 -3.20
C PRO A 225 -0.61 -19.19 -4.11
N ASP A 226 -0.37 -20.46 -4.39
CA ASP A 226 -1.21 -21.35 -5.20
C ASP A 226 -2.31 -22.04 -4.39
N VAL A 227 -2.76 -21.42 -3.30
CA VAL A 227 -3.82 -21.89 -2.40
C VAL A 227 -4.75 -20.73 -2.06
N PRO A 228 -6.03 -21.00 -1.72
CA PRO A 228 -6.98 -19.95 -1.34
C PRO A 228 -6.62 -19.33 0.01
N ALA A 229 -7.13 -18.12 0.26
CA ALA A 229 -6.77 -17.30 1.43
C ALA A 229 -7.16 -17.90 2.78
N ASP A 230 -8.13 -18.82 2.80
CA ASP A 230 -8.59 -19.56 3.99
C ASP A 230 -7.77 -20.84 4.27
N HIS A 231 -6.81 -21.18 3.41
CA HIS A 231 -5.96 -22.35 3.58
C HIS A 231 -4.98 -22.15 4.75
N ASN A 232 -4.85 -23.15 5.62
CA ASN A 232 -3.98 -23.10 6.81
C ASN A 232 -2.50 -22.80 6.48
N GLU A 233 -2.00 -23.27 5.34
CA GLU A 233 -0.64 -22.97 4.86
C GLU A 233 -0.49 -21.66 4.09
N TYR A 234 -1.55 -20.86 3.92
CA TYR A 234 -1.51 -19.66 3.06
C TYR A 234 -0.36 -18.72 3.43
N GLU A 235 -0.24 -18.40 4.72
CA GLU A 235 0.80 -17.52 5.25
C GLU A 235 2.21 -18.13 5.15
N LEU A 236 2.33 -19.44 5.38
CA LEU A 236 3.60 -20.17 5.24
C LEU A 236 4.08 -20.19 3.77
N ARG A 237 3.16 -20.35 2.82
CA ARG A 237 3.48 -20.35 1.38
C ARG A 237 3.89 -18.97 0.89
N ILE A 238 3.36 -17.90 1.48
CA ILE A 238 3.85 -16.53 1.23
C ILE A 238 5.32 -16.41 1.65
N LEU A 239 5.67 -16.77 2.90
CA LEU A 239 7.07 -16.75 3.37
C LEU A 239 7.99 -17.61 2.50
N ARG A 240 7.52 -18.79 2.08
CA ARG A 240 8.25 -19.66 1.15
C ARG A 240 8.53 -18.94 -0.18
N ARG A 241 7.55 -18.22 -0.74
CA ARG A 241 7.74 -17.43 -1.97
C ARG A 241 8.72 -16.27 -1.76
N GLN A 242 8.64 -15.56 -0.63
CA GLN A 242 9.62 -14.52 -0.30
C GLN A 242 11.05 -15.10 -0.27
N CYS A 243 11.23 -16.26 0.37
CA CYS A 243 12.51 -16.97 0.40
C CYS A 243 12.96 -17.51 -0.98
N LEU A 244 12.03 -17.93 -1.84
CA LEU A 244 12.35 -18.44 -3.18
C LEU A 244 13.01 -17.37 -4.07
N PHE A 245 12.58 -16.12 -3.93
CA PHE A 245 13.07 -14.99 -4.74
C PHE A 245 14.18 -14.18 -4.07
N PHE A 246 14.10 -13.95 -2.76
CA PHE A 246 15.02 -13.03 -2.05
C PHE A 246 15.82 -13.72 -0.93
N GLY A 247 15.64 -15.03 -0.74
CA GLY A 247 16.34 -15.81 0.27
C GLY A 247 17.75 -16.24 -0.11
N PRO A 248 18.44 -16.93 0.81
CA PRO A 248 17.93 -17.44 2.09
C PRO A 248 17.67 -16.34 3.15
N PHE A 249 16.86 -16.66 4.17
CA PHE A 249 16.75 -15.80 5.35
C PHE A 249 18.10 -15.69 6.07
N PRO A 250 18.54 -14.47 6.44
CA PRO A 250 19.87 -14.28 7.04
C PRO A 250 19.92 -14.75 8.49
N GLU A 251 21.12 -15.10 8.96
CA GLU A 251 21.37 -15.54 10.34
C GLU A 251 21.00 -14.47 11.38
N SER A 252 21.01 -13.20 10.97
CA SER A 252 20.66 -12.03 11.78
C SER A 252 19.22 -12.09 12.34
N TYR A 253 18.34 -12.95 11.80
CA TYR A 253 17.03 -13.25 12.39
C TYR A 253 17.12 -13.84 13.80
N GLN A 254 18.24 -14.45 14.18
CA GLN A 254 18.46 -14.94 15.56
C GLN A 254 18.40 -13.82 16.61
N GLU A 255 18.58 -12.56 16.19
CA GLU A 255 18.55 -11.39 17.08
C GLU A 255 17.13 -10.84 17.29
N ILE A 256 16.19 -11.14 16.39
CA ILE A 256 14.85 -10.52 16.37
C ILE A 256 13.70 -11.53 16.44
N ALA A 257 13.93 -12.80 16.08
CA ALA A 257 12.91 -13.83 16.00
C ALA A 257 12.98 -14.80 17.20
N ASP A 258 11.83 -15.29 17.64
CA ASP A 258 11.75 -16.34 18.65
C ASP A 258 12.09 -17.74 18.08
N LYS A 259 12.14 -18.74 18.97
CA LYS A 259 12.49 -20.13 18.60
C LYS A 259 11.50 -20.74 17.60
N GLU A 260 10.22 -20.39 17.69
CA GLU A 260 9.17 -20.92 16.83
C GLU A 260 9.30 -20.35 15.42
N SER A 261 9.45 -19.03 15.31
CA SER A 261 9.69 -18.32 14.06
C SER A 261 10.98 -18.80 13.37
N LEU A 262 12.06 -18.98 14.12
CA LEU A 262 13.30 -19.56 13.59
C LEU A 262 13.10 -20.99 13.07
N ALA A 263 12.31 -21.82 13.77
CA ALA A 263 11.99 -23.17 13.30
C ALA A 263 11.17 -23.14 12.00
N ILE A 264 10.22 -22.22 11.85
CA ILE A 264 9.47 -22.00 10.60
C ILE A 264 10.43 -21.63 9.46
N LEU A 265 11.35 -20.69 9.68
CA LEU A 265 12.32 -20.28 8.68
C LEU A 265 13.26 -21.42 8.27
N MET A 266 13.76 -22.18 9.24
CA MET A 266 14.59 -23.36 8.99
C MET A 266 13.82 -24.42 8.18
N TYR A 267 12.55 -24.66 8.51
CA TYR A 267 11.69 -25.56 7.75
C TYR A 267 11.54 -25.10 6.30
N ILE A 268 11.22 -23.82 6.06
CA ILE A 268 11.10 -23.27 4.71
C ILE A 268 12.39 -23.45 3.92
N MET A 269 13.54 -23.03 4.48
CA MET A 269 14.82 -23.08 3.78
C MET A 269 15.28 -24.51 3.47
N SER A 270 14.96 -25.47 4.35
CA SER A 270 15.28 -26.89 4.16
C SER A 270 14.40 -27.56 3.10
N ASN A 271 13.21 -27.03 2.84
CA ASN A 271 12.24 -27.55 1.88
C ASN A 271 12.20 -26.77 0.55
N ILE A 272 13.19 -25.91 0.30
CA ILE A 272 13.41 -25.29 -1.01
C ILE A 272 14.63 -25.96 -1.63
N SER A 273 14.40 -26.79 -2.65
CA SER A 273 15.50 -27.41 -3.40
C SER A 273 16.27 -26.38 -4.22
N ALA A 274 17.54 -26.69 -4.56
CA ALA A 274 18.35 -25.81 -5.40
C ALA A 274 17.73 -25.56 -6.79
N ALA A 275 16.98 -26.54 -7.33
CA ALA A 275 16.29 -26.41 -8.62
C ALA A 275 15.03 -25.53 -8.55
N GLU A 276 14.39 -25.44 -7.38
CA GLU A 276 13.23 -24.57 -7.17
C GLU A 276 13.60 -23.11 -6.92
N ARG A 277 14.83 -22.83 -6.46
CA ARG A 277 15.28 -21.46 -6.21
C ARG A 277 15.19 -20.63 -7.50
N LYS A 278 14.55 -19.47 -7.39
CA LYS A 278 14.42 -18.49 -8.47
C LYS A 278 14.93 -17.13 -7.98
N PRO A 279 16.24 -16.99 -7.68
CA PRO A 279 16.75 -15.75 -7.11
C PRO A 279 16.44 -14.58 -8.02
N PHE A 280 15.85 -13.52 -7.46
CA PHE A 280 15.44 -12.33 -8.21
C PHE A 280 16.63 -11.69 -8.95
N GLU A 281 17.84 -11.79 -8.39
CA GLU A 281 19.09 -11.34 -9.01
C GLU A 281 19.35 -11.96 -10.40
N ARG A 282 18.88 -13.21 -10.61
CA ARG A 282 19.12 -14.02 -11.83
C ARG A 282 18.07 -13.80 -12.91
N ILE A 283 17.01 -13.03 -12.62
CA ILE A 283 15.99 -12.69 -13.62
C ILE A 283 16.65 -11.93 -14.77
N SER A 284 16.27 -12.29 -15.99
CA SER A 284 16.90 -11.81 -17.21
C SER A 284 16.56 -10.34 -17.50
N GLU A 285 17.45 -9.63 -18.20
CA GLU A 285 17.19 -8.25 -18.63
C GLU A 285 16.06 -8.12 -19.67
N ARG A 286 15.57 -9.27 -20.19
CA ARG A 286 14.38 -9.31 -21.05
C ARG A 286 13.07 -9.15 -20.26
N GLU A 287 13.09 -9.50 -18.98
CA GLU A 287 11.92 -9.45 -18.10
C GLU A 287 11.89 -8.18 -17.25
N ILE A 288 13.06 -7.71 -16.82
CA ILE A 288 13.19 -6.50 -16.01
C ILE A 288 14.47 -5.74 -16.39
N SER A 289 14.38 -4.42 -16.50
CA SER A 289 15.58 -3.61 -16.79
C SER A 289 16.63 -3.79 -15.68
N LYS A 290 17.89 -3.58 -16.05
CA LYS A 290 19.00 -3.68 -15.10
C LYS A 290 18.83 -2.68 -13.95
N GLU A 291 18.37 -1.49 -14.26
CA GLU A 291 18.16 -0.37 -13.34
C GLU A 291 17.04 -0.68 -12.33
N ASP A 292 15.89 -1.16 -12.82
CA ASP A 292 14.77 -1.57 -11.96
C ASP A 292 15.17 -2.73 -11.05
N LYS A 293 15.88 -3.73 -11.59
CA LYS A 293 16.37 -4.85 -10.79
C LYS A 293 17.32 -4.42 -9.68
N ILE A 294 18.26 -3.52 -9.97
CA ILE A 294 19.19 -2.96 -8.96
C ILE A 294 18.41 -2.22 -7.87
N PHE A 295 17.42 -1.41 -8.25
CA PHE A 295 16.61 -0.66 -7.28
C PHE A 295 15.78 -1.59 -6.39
N LEU A 296 15.11 -2.59 -6.97
CA LEU A 296 14.34 -3.58 -6.21
C LEU A 296 15.21 -4.43 -5.28
N LEU A 297 16.41 -4.83 -5.67
CA LEU A 297 17.33 -5.60 -4.80
C LEU A 297 17.87 -4.79 -3.60
N LYS A 298 17.82 -3.45 -3.67
CA LYS A 298 18.07 -2.58 -2.51
C LYS A 298 16.90 -2.57 -1.54
N ILE A 299 15.67 -2.60 -2.05
CA ILE A 299 14.42 -2.52 -1.28
C ILE A 299 14.07 -3.87 -0.63
N MET A 300 14.11 -4.95 -1.43
CA MET A 300 13.62 -6.28 -1.06
C MET A 300 14.63 -7.05 -0.21
N LYS A 301 15.03 -6.47 0.93
CA LYS A 301 15.86 -7.12 1.95
C LYS A 301 15.00 -7.90 2.93
N LEU A 302 15.37 -9.14 3.21
CA LEU A 302 14.64 -9.97 4.16
C LEU A 302 14.77 -9.45 5.59
N ASP A 303 15.96 -9.02 6.02
CA ASP A 303 16.11 -8.33 7.30
C ASP A 303 15.60 -6.88 7.18
N PRO A 304 14.64 -6.45 8.00
CA PRO A 304 14.12 -5.08 7.94
C PRO A 304 15.18 -4.00 8.20
N ARG A 305 16.25 -4.32 8.94
CA ARG A 305 17.32 -3.37 9.29
C ARG A 305 18.20 -2.99 8.11
N ASP A 306 18.22 -3.83 7.08
CA ASP A 306 18.98 -3.60 5.84
C ASP A 306 18.21 -2.77 4.81
N ARG A 307 16.90 -2.51 5.05
CA ARG A 307 16.07 -1.76 4.11
C ARG A 307 16.36 -0.26 4.22
N PRO A 308 16.53 0.44 3.09
CA PRO A 308 16.65 1.89 3.09
C PRO A 308 15.35 2.56 3.54
N THR A 309 15.46 3.74 4.11
CA THR A 309 14.30 4.60 4.42
C THR A 309 13.68 5.16 3.13
N ALA A 310 12.43 5.60 3.20
CA ALA A 310 11.77 6.27 2.08
C ALA A 310 12.55 7.50 1.58
N LYS A 311 13.15 8.26 2.52
CA LYS A 311 14.02 9.40 2.22
C LYS A 311 15.26 9.00 1.41
N GLN A 312 15.96 7.95 1.83
CA GLN A 312 17.13 7.45 1.12
C GLN A 312 16.78 6.93 -0.28
N LEU A 313 15.61 6.30 -0.43
CA LEU A 313 15.14 5.81 -1.73
C LEU A 313 14.83 6.95 -2.70
N LEU A 314 14.24 8.07 -2.23
CA LEU A 314 13.97 9.26 -3.06
C LEU A 314 15.26 9.91 -3.62
N GLU A 315 16.40 9.71 -2.95
CA GLU A 315 17.71 10.21 -3.36
C GLU A 315 18.44 9.21 -4.29
N ASP A 316 17.86 8.03 -4.56
CA ASP A 316 18.49 7.02 -5.39
C ASP A 316 18.56 7.45 -6.87
N LYS A 317 19.67 7.13 -7.51
CA LYS A 317 19.89 7.42 -8.93
C LYS A 317 18.84 6.81 -9.85
N TRP A 318 18.14 5.75 -9.43
CA TRP A 318 17.09 5.10 -10.24
C TRP A 318 16.05 6.08 -10.79
N PHE A 319 15.71 7.14 -10.04
CA PHE A 319 14.76 8.17 -10.49
C PHE A 319 15.25 9.06 -11.65
N ASN A 320 16.56 9.06 -11.92
CA ASN A 320 17.19 9.90 -12.95
C ASN A 320 17.72 9.09 -14.15
N LEU A 321 17.54 7.77 -14.14
CA LEU A 321 18.04 6.86 -15.18
C LEU A 321 17.05 6.61 -16.31
#